data_AF-A0A7J9Y8B7-F1
#
_entry.id   AF-A0A7J9Y8B7-F1
#
_cell.length_a   1.000
_cell.length_b   1.000
_cell.length_c   1.000
_cell.angle_alpha   90.00
_cell.angle_beta   90.00
_cell.angle_gamma   90.00
#
_symmetry.space_group_name_H-M   'P 1'
#
loop_
_entity.id
_entity.type
_entity.pdbx_description
1 polymer ?
#
loop_
_entity_poly.entity_id
_entity_poly.type
_entity_poly.pdbx_seq_one_letter_code
_entity_poly.pdbx_strand_id
1 'polypeptide(L)' 'GGDATRLKRLAVRFTKPVRPDQTLTTQIWSAGPGAHAYETTVGDTVVIKDGLAEIEG' A
#
# COMPACT_ATOMS: atom_id res chain seq x y z
N GLY A 1 10.22 5.81 15.14
CA GLY A 1 10.73 5.53 13.78
C GLY A 1 10.09 4.26 13.28
N GLY A 2 9.87 4.13 11.98
CA GLY A 2 9.37 2.87 11.41
C GLY A 2 10.47 1.82 11.40
N ASP A 3 10.19 0.64 11.97
CA ASP A 3 11.07 -0.53 11.86
C ASP A 3 10.66 -1.33 10.62
N ALA A 4 11.47 -1.24 9.57
CA ALA A 4 11.22 -1.93 8.31
C ALA A 4 11.29 -3.46 8.43
N THR A 5 11.97 -4.00 9.45
CA THR A 5 12.14 -5.44 9.64
C THR A 5 10.84 -6.14 10.05
N ARG A 6 9.86 -5.38 10.55
CA ARG A 6 8.55 -5.90 10.93
C ARG A 6 7.61 -6.17 9.76
N LEU A 7 7.90 -5.67 8.56
CA LEU A 7 7.06 -5.93 7.38
C LEU A 7 7.31 -7.35 6.88
N LYS A 8 6.35 -8.24 7.15
CA LYS A 8 6.43 -9.67 6.81
C LYS A 8 5.97 -9.98 5.39
N ARG A 9 4.95 -9.26 4.92
CA ARG A 9 4.39 -9.45 3.58
C ARG A 9 3.93 -8.12 3.00
N LEU A 10 4.20 -7.93 1.71
CA LEU A 10 3.66 -6.84 0.91
C LEU A 10 3.13 -7.44 -0.41
N ALA A 11 1.81 -7.44 -0.58
CA ALA A 11 1.16 -7.90 -1.80
C ALA A 11 0.45 -6.74 -2.48
N VAL A 12 0.62 -6.63 -3.80
CA VAL A 12 0.05 -5.56 -4.62
C VAL A 12 -0.49 -6.06 -5.94
N ARG A 13 -1.45 -5.32 -6.49
CA ARG A 13 -1.76 -5.36 -7.91
C ARG A 13 -1.60 -3.99 -8.56
N PHE A 14 -0.66 -3.89 -9.49
CA PHE A 14 -0.51 -2.71 -10.35
C PHE A 14 -1.67 -2.66 -11.35
N THR A 15 -2.29 -1.50 -11.47
CA THR A 15 -3.44 -1.30 -12.37
C THR A 15 -3.14 -0.37 -13.53
N LYS A 16 -2.25 0.60 -13.33
CA LYS A 16 -1.87 1.61 -14.32
C LYS A 16 -0.41 2.04 -14.11
N PRO A 17 0.32 2.42 -15.19
CA PRO A 17 1.65 2.99 -15.04
C PRO A 17 1.60 4.38 -14.40
N VAL A 18 2.69 4.75 -13.74
CA VAL A 18 2.93 6.09 -13.17
C VAL A 18 4.17 6.71 -13.81
N ARG A 19 4.19 8.05 -13.87
CA ARG A 19 5.33 8.84 -14.34
C ARG A 19 6.12 9.37 -13.15
N PRO A 20 7.41 9.70 -13.33
CA PRO A 20 8.17 10.47 -12.36
C PRO A 20 7.44 11.76 -11.96
N ASP A 21 7.75 12.26 -10.76
CA ASP A 21 7.21 13.49 -10.16
C ASP A 21 5.71 13.52 -9.86
N GLN A 22 4.97 12.44 -10.18
CA GLN A 22 3.58 12.31 -9.76
C GLN A 22 3.47 12.03 -8.26
N THR A 23 2.60 12.78 -7.58
CA THR A 23 2.29 12.52 -6.17
C THR A 23 1.47 11.26 -6.03
N LEU A 24 1.99 10.30 -5.25
CA LEU A 24 1.26 9.12 -4.81
C LEU A 24 0.56 9.41 -3.48
N THR A 25 -0.72 9.12 -3.40
CA THR A 25 -1.48 9.12 -2.14
C THR A 25 -1.81 7.69 -1.79
N THR A 26 -1.32 7.20 -0.65
CA THR A 26 -1.64 5.85 -0.15
C THR A 26 -2.58 5.96 1.03
N GLN A 27 -3.74 5.33 0.90
CA GLN A 27 -4.71 5.19 1.99
C GLN A 27 -4.58 3.78 2.57
N ILE A 28 -4.48 3.68 3.89
CA ILE A 28 -4.26 2.42 4.60
C ILE A 28 -5.35 2.26 5.65
N TRP A 29 -5.90 1.06 5.77
CA TRP A 29 -6.90 0.71 6.78
C TRP A 29 -6.63 -0.67 7.36
N SER A 30 -7.18 -0.93 8.56
CA SER A 30 -7.07 -2.24 9.20
C SER A 30 -7.81 -3.30 8.38
N ALA A 31 -7.15 -4.43 8.16
CA ALA A 31 -7.73 -5.64 7.55
C ALA A 31 -7.77 -6.82 8.54
N GLY A 32 -7.48 -6.56 9.82
CA GLY A 32 -7.39 -7.57 10.87
C GLY A 32 -6.12 -7.40 11.71
N PRO A 33 -5.95 -8.18 12.78
CA PRO A 33 -4.74 -8.14 13.62
C PRO A 33 -3.47 -8.37 12.78
N GLY A 34 -2.55 -7.40 12.79
CA GLY A 34 -1.30 -7.45 12.03
C GLY A 34 -1.46 -7.32 10.51
N ALA A 35 -2.66 -7.03 10.01
CA ALA A 35 -2.94 -6.92 8.58
C ALA A 35 -3.52 -5.54 8.23
N HIS A 36 -3.00 -4.94 7.17
CA HIS A 36 -3.43 -3.64 6.65
C HIS A 36 -3.74 -3.75 5.17
N ALA A 37 -4.95 -3.41 4.78
CA ALA A 37 -5.29 -3.23 3.38
C ALA A 37 -4.97 -1.79 2.96
N TYR A 38 -4.61 -1.62 1.69
CA TYR A 38 -4.30 -0.30 1.16
C TYR A 38 -4.59 -0.15 -0.33
N GLU A 39 -4.77 1.10 -0.72
CA GLU A 39 -4.87 1.54 -2.10
C GLU A 39 -3.95 2.74 -2.31
N THR A 40 -3.38 2.85 -3.51
CA THR A 40 -2.56 4.01 -3.90
C THR A 40 -3.13 4.66 -5.15
N THR A 41 -3.24 5.98 -5.12
CA THR A 41 -3.75 6.80 -6.23
C THR A 41 -2.76 7.87 -6.69
N VAL A 42 -2.95 8.32 -7.94
CA VAL A 42 -2.48 9.60 -8.46
C VAL A 42 -3.71 10.44 -8.78
N GLY A 43 -3.97 11.47 -7.97
CA GLY A 43 -5.27 12.14 -7.98
C GLY A 43 -6.40 11.13 -7.73
N ASP A 44 -7.40 11.11 -8.61
CA ASP A 44 -8.52 10.16 -8.54
C ASP A 44 -8.24 8.81 -9.24
N THR A 45 -7.04 8.63 -9.79
CA THR A 45 -6.68 7.41 -10.52
C THR A 45 -6.00 6.41 -9.60
N VAL A 46 -6.67 5.27 -9.37
CA VAL A 46 -6.07 4.11 -8.70
C VAL A 46 -4.94 3.54 -9.55
N VAL A 47 -3.75 3.37 -8.94
CA VAL A 47 -2.54 2.83 -9.56
C VAL A 47 -2.08 1.53 -8.90
N ILE A 48 -2.35 1.36 -7.61
CA ILE A 48 -2.22 0.09 -6.88
C ILE A 48 -3.56 -0.19 -6.21
N LYS A 49 -4.10 -1.40 -6.39
CA LYS A 49 -5.27 -1.88 -5.64
C LYS A 49 -5.08 -3.30 -5.11
N ASP A 50 -6.02 -3.75 -4.28
CA ASP A 50 -5.94 -5.01 -3.53
C ASP A 50 -4.64 -5.11 -2.71
N GLY A 51 -4.15 -3.98 -2.20
CA GLY A 51 -2.93 -3.93 -1.41
C GLY A 51 -3.12 -4.60 -0.06
N LEU A 52 -2.16 -5.44 0.34
CA LEU A 52 -2.11 -6.06 1.67
C LEU A 52 -0.69 -5.98 2.22
N ALA A 53 -0.56 -5.37 3.40
CA ALA A 53 0.65 -5.36 4.20
C ALA A 53 0.41 -6.16 5.49
N GLU A 54 1.25 -7.15 5.76
CA GLU A 54 1.23 -7.90 7.02
C GLU A 54 2.47 -7.54 7.84
N ILE A 55 2.25 -7.19 9.11
CA ILE A 55 3.28 -6.73 10.05
C ILE A 55 3.42 -7.77 11.17
N GLU A 56 4.65 -8.08 11.54
CA GLU A 56 4.95 -8.91 12.70
C GLU A 56 4.62 -8.16 14.01
N GLY A 57 4.03 -8.90 14.95
CA GLY A 57 3.62 -8.41 16.27
C GLY A 57 4.77 -7.83 17.06
#